data_AF-A0A519DFW8-F1
#
_entry.id   AF-A0A519DFW8-F1
#
_cell.length_a   1.000
_cell.length_b   1.000
_cell.length_c   1.000
_cell.angle_alpha   90.00
_cell.angle_beta   90.00
_cell.angle_gamma   90.00
#
_symmetry.space_group_name_H-M   'P 1'
#
loop_
_entity.id
_entity.type
_entity.pdbx_description
1 polymer ?
#
loop_
_entity_poly.entity_id
_entity_poly.type
_entity_poly.pdbx_seq_one_letter_code
_entity_poly.pdbx_strand_id
1 'polypeptide(L)'
;MSDEEVAVEVQNRIMIRVGDVDIDLTGSAKDIDSIMQKKIREESWSTALSSIRSAREIAIAAARRAAEESGLPERGAAFQTLCGNNNLTRKPDQVLAAIQYLREVEGVHDSPPRVLEDLFIDAGMAPPGNLSLYLNRLRERHFIEYPGSEGNRKNRYAVLTTEGRSHLDNRSRE
;
A
#
# COMPACT_ATOMS: atom_id res chain seq x y z
N MET A 1 2.15 20.74 64.96
CA MET A 1 1.78 19.40 64.45
C MET A 1 1.48 19.62 62.99
N SER A 2 2.40 19.18 62.13
CA SER A 2 2.36 19.36 60.68
C SER A 2 1.61 18.17 60.08
N ASP A 3 0.43 18.43 59.52
CA ASP A 3 -0.29 17.45 58.71
C ASP A 3 0.39 17.38 57.34
N GLU A 4 1.25 16.37 57.15
CA GLU A 4 1.69 15.94 55.84
C GLU A 4 0.53 15.18 55.18
N GLU A 5 -0.15 15.82 54.23
CA GLU A 5 -1.01 15.16 53.27
C GLU A 5 -0.15 14.17 52.45
N VAL A 6 -0.22 12.89 52.81
CA VAL A 6 0.32 11.81 51.99
C VAL A 6 -0.58 11.70 50.76
N ALA A 7 -0.16 12.32 49.65
CA ALA A 7 -0.79 12.13 48.35
C ALA A 7 -0.67 10.65 47.97
N VAL A 8 -1.77 9.91 48.10
CA VAL A 8 -1.84 8.51 47.67
C VAL A 8 -1.85 8.50 46.14
N GLU A 9 -0.70 8.24 45.53
CA GLU A 9 -0.62 8.01 44.08
C GLU A 9 -1.43 6.76 43.72
N VAL A 10 -2.58 6.97 43.07
CA VAL A 10 -3.42 5.88 42.57
C VAL A 10 -2.73 5.24 41.36
N GLN A 11 -2.13 4.08 41.57
CA GLN A 11 -1.56 3.25 40.51
C GLN A 11 -2.65 2.38 39.88
N ASN A 12 -2.79 2.51 38.57
CA ASN A 12 -3.67 1.71 37.75
C ASN A 12 -2.85 0.63 37.04
N ARG A 13 -3.45 -0.54 36.78
CA ARG A 13 -2.83 -1.61 36.00
C ARG A 13 -3.79 -2.13 34.95
N ILE A 14 -3.30 -2.31 33.73
CA ILE A 14 -4.04 -2.90 32.60
C ILE A 14 -3.24 -4.09 32.09
N MET A 15 -3.90 -5.26 32.02
CA MET A 15 -3.38 -6.46 31.36
C MET A 15 -4.29 -6.83 30.18
N ILE A 16 -3.72 -6.92 28.98
CA ILE A 16 -4.42 -7.31 27.75
C ILE A 16 -3.65 -8.44 27.09
N ARG A 17 -4.35 -9.53 26.78
CA ARG A 17 -3.81 -10.68 26.07
C ARG A 17 -4.62 -10.97 24.81
N VAL A 18 -3.97 -10.91 23.65
CA VAL A 18 -4.59 -11.23 22.35
C VAL A 18 -3.62 -12.10 21.55
N GLY A 19 -3.98 -13.37 21.34
CA GLY A 19 -3.12 -14.33 20.65
C GLY A 19 -1.81 -14.58 21.41
N ASP A 20 -0.68 -14.31 20.76
CA ASP A 20 0.68 -14.36 21.30
C ASP A 20 1.18 -13.01 21.87
N VAL A 21 0.36 -11.96 21.82
CA VAL A 21 0.69 -10.63 22.34
C VAL A 21 0.21 -10.49 23.80
N ASP A 22 1.13 -10.09 24.68
CA ASP A 22 0.89 -9.82 26.10
C ASP A 22 1.31 -8.38 26.43
N ILE A 23 0.37 -7.58 26.95
CA ILE A 23 0.59 -6.18 27.31
C ILE A 23 0.22 -6.00 28.78
N ASP A 24 1.23 -5.74 29.61
CA ASP A 24 1.10 -5.41 31.03
C ASP A 24 1.61 -3.99 31.28
N LEU A 25 0.71 -3.09 31.67
CA LEU A 25 1.00 -1.68 31.92
C LEU A 25 0.58 -1.31 33.33
N THR A 26 1.49 -0.70 34.09
CA THR A 26 1.21 -0.19 35.44
C THR A 26 1.70 1.25 35.56
N GLY A 27 0.87 2.16 36.08
CA GLY A 27 1.22 3.58 36.22
C GLY A 27 0.03 4.47 36.58
N SER A 28 0.21 5.78 36.56
CA SER A 28 -0.92 6.71 36.72
C SER A 28 -1.85 6.63 35.49
N ALA A 29 -3.13 7.03 35.64
CA ALA A 29 -4.09 7.03 34.52
C ALA A 29 -3.56 7.77 33.28
N LYS A 30 -2.88 8.89 33.50
CA LYS A 30 -2.34 9.75 32.43
C LYS A 30 -1.16 9.09 31.70
N ASP A 31 -0.34 8.34 32.43
CA ASP A 31 0.79 7.60 31.85
C ASP A 31 0.31 6.42 31.02
N ILE A 32 -0.68 5.68 31.54
CA ILE A 32 -1.31 4.57 30.82
C ILE A 32 -1.94 5.05 29.52
N ASP A 33 -2.69 6.17 29.54
CA ASP A 33 -3.30 6.74 28.33
C ASP A 33 -2.26 7.17 27.29
N SER A 34 -1.16 7.80 27.73
CA SER A 34 -0.08 8.22 26.83
C SER A 34 0.63 7.03 26.18
N ILE A 35 0.92 5.99 26.98
CA ILE A 35 1.55 4.75 26.51
C ILE A 35 0.61 3.98 25.59
N MET A 36 -0.67 3.87 25.93
CA MET A 36 -1.72 3.28 25.10
C MET A 36 -1.82 4.00 23.75
N GLN A 37 -1.92 5.34 23.73
CA GLN A 37 -1.99 6.08 22.46
C GLN A 37 -0.74 5.92 21.61
N LYS A 38 0.44 5.83 22.23
CA LYS A 38 1.69 5.60 21.51
C LYS A 38 1.73 4.19 20.92
N LYS A 39 1.39 3.17 21.72
CA LYS A 39 1.31 1.77 21.26
C LYS A 39 0.24 1.56 20.21
N ILE A 40 -0.96 2.11 20.37
CA ILE A 40 -2.04 2.05 19.37
C ILE A 40 -1.59 2.65 18.05
N ARG A 41 -0.82 3.76 18.04
CA ARG A 41 -0.27 4.31 16.80
C ARG A 41 0.82 3.44 16.19
N GLU A 42 1.73 2.89 16.99
CA GLU A 42 2.83 2.03 16.52
C GLU A 42 2.33 0.65 16.04
N GLU A 43 1.42 0.04 16.78
CA GLU A 43 0.75 -1.24 16.43
C GLU A 43 -0.26 -1.06 15.30
N SER A 44 -0.96 0.07 15.19
CA SER A 44 -1.80 0.37 14.03
C SER A 44 -0.97 0.43 12.75
N TRP A 45 0.25 0.96 12.80
CA TRP A 45 1.13 1.03 11.64
C TRP A 45 1.72 -0.33 11.27
N SER A 46 2.19 -1.12 12.24
CA SER A 46 2.71 -2.47 11.98
C SER A 46 1.62 -3.43 11.54
N THR A 47 0.42 -3.34 12.12
CA THR A 47 -0.76 -4.13 11.74
C THR A 47 -1.33 -3.69 10.41
N ALA A 48 -1.34 -2.38 10.09
CA ALA A 48 -1.69 -1.89 8.76
C ALA A 48 -0.66 -2.33 7.70
N LEU A 49 0.63 -2.31 8.01
CA LEU A 49 1.66 -2.81 7.09
C LEU A 49 1.59 -4.33 6.92
N SER A 50 1.29 -5.07 8.00
CA SER A 50 1.08 -6.52 7.96
C SER A 50 -0.18 -6.89 7.20
N SER A 51 -1.28 -6.14 7.36
CA SER A 51 -2.51 -6.33 6.60
C SER A 51 -2.33 -5.96 5.14
N ILE A 52 -1.56 -4.92 4.82
CA ILE A 52 -1.16 -4.57 3.44
C ILE A 52 -0.29 -5.68 2.83
N ARG A 53 0.67 -6.25 3.57
CA ARG A 53 1.48 -7.39 3.12
C ARG A 53 0.67 -8.67 2.94
N SER A 54 -0.24 -8.97 3.86
CA SER A 54 -1.14 -10.12 3.78
C SER A 54 -2.12 -9.95 2.60
N ALA A 55 -2.68 -8.76 2.40
CA ALA A 55 -3.50 -8.44 1.23
C ALA A 55 -2.68 -8.55 -0.08
N ARG A 56 -1.41 -8.15 -0.07
CA ARG A 56 -0.47 -8.39 -1.18
C ARG A 56 -0.25 -9.87 -1.43
N GLU A 57 0.01 -10.69 -0.41
CA GLU A 57 0.21 -12.14 -0.55
C GLU A 57 -1.06 -12.85 -1.06
N ILE A 58 -2.23 -12.44 -0.57
CA ILE A 58 -3.53 -12.94 -1.06
C ILE A 58 -3.74 -12.52 -2.52
N ALA A 59 -3.40 -11.28 -2.88
CA ALA A 59 -3.45 -10.82 -4.26
C ALA A 59 -2.48 -11.61 -5.16
N ILE A 60 -1.26 -11.92 -4.69
CA ILE A 60 -0.28 -12.78 -5.38
C ILE A 60 -0.79 -14.22 -5.52
N ALA A 61 -1.45 -14.76 -4.50
CA ALA A 61 -2.00 -16.12 -4.55
C ALA A 61 -3.26 -16.21 -5.42
N ALA A 62 -4.07 -15.15 -5.48
CA ALA A 62 -5.21 -15.04 -6.40
C ALA A 62 -4.72 -14.88 -7.85
N ALA A 63 -3.68 -14.08 -8.04
CA ALA A 63 -2.94 -13.93 -9.27
C ALA A 63 -2.37 -15.25 -9.81
N ARG A 64 -1.71 -16.03 -8.96
CA ARG A 64 -1.22 -17.39 -9.28
C ARG A 64 -2.34 -18.30 -9.77
N ARG A 65 -3.49 -18.31 -9.07
CA ARG A 65 -4.65 -19.12 -9.46
C ARG A 65 -5.27 -18.66 -10.78
N ALA A 66 -5.40 -17.34 -10.98
CA ALA A 66 -5.91 -16.78 -12.23
C ALA A 66 -4.98 -17.09 -13.43
N ALA A 67 -3.68 -17.23 -13.19
CA ALA A 67 -2.71 -17.61 -14.22
C ALA A 67 -2.85 -19.05 -14.70
N GLU A 68 -3.08 -19.98 -13.77
CA GLU A 68 -3.29 -21.40 -14.09
C GLU A 68 -4.53 -21.61 -14.97
N GLU A 69 -5.54 -20.74 -14.86
CA GLU A 69 -6.81 -20.85 -15.59
C GLU A 69 -6.86 -20.08 -16.93
N SER A 70 -6.03 -19.05 -17.12
CA SER A 70 -6.19 -18.07 -18.23
C SER A 70 -5.27 -18.24 -19.44
N GLY A 71 -4.19 -19.03 -19.32
CA GLY A 71 -3.19 -19.20 -20.38
C GLY A 71 -2.27 -17.99 -20.61
N LEU A 72 -2.37 -16.97 -19.75
CA LEU A 72 -1.46 -15.82 -19.71
C LEU A 72 -0.25 -16.11 -18.79
N PRO A 73 0.91 -15.43 -18.97
CA PRO A 73 1.98 -15.44 -17.97
C PRO A 73 1.46 -15.10 -16.57
N GLU A 74 2.07 -15.67 -15.53
CA GLU A 74 1.61 -15.54 -14.14
C GLU A 74 1.35 -14.09 -13.72
N ARG A 75 2.31 -13.22 -14.04
CA ARG A 75 2.22 -11.77 -13.80
C ARG A 75 1.14 -11.05 -14.61
N GLY A 76 0.86 -11.54 -15.82
CA GLY A 76 -0.12 -10.95 -16.72
C GLY A 76 -1.53 -11.22 -16.23
N ALA A 77 -1.82 -12.48 -15.90
CA ALA A 77 -3.10 -12.87 -15.31
C ALA A 77 -3.36 -12.13 -13.99
N ALA A 78 -2.33 -12.05 -13.13
CA ALA A 78 -2.35 -11.29 -11.89
C ALA A 78 -2.82 -9.85 -12.07
N PHE A 79 -2.17 -9.15 -13.00
CA PHE A 79 -2.44 -7.75 -13.29
C PHE A 79 -3.81 -7.57 -13.94
N GLN A 80 -4.20 -8.47 -14.83
CA GLN A 80 -5.52 -8.47 -15.46
C GLN A 80 -6.64 -8.61 -14.42
N THR A 81 -6.53 -9.59 -13.52
CA THR A 81 -7.48 -9.80 -12.42
C THR A 81 -7.53 -8.60 -11.49
N LEU A 82 -6.39 -7.99 -11.16
CA LEU A 82 -6.34 -6.76 -10.35
C LEU A 82 -7.15 -5.64 -11.02
N CYS A 83 -6.95 -5.41 -12.33
CA CYS A 83 -7.68 -4.39 -13.06
C CYS A 83 -9.18 -4.70 -13.13
N GLY A 84 -9.55 -5.96 -13.36
CA GLY A 84 -10.94 -6.41 -13.43
C GLY A 84 -11.68 -6.25 -12.11
N ASN A 85 -11.10 -6.71 -11.00
CA ASN A 85 -11.72 -6.67 -9.68
C ASN A 85 -11.90 -5.24 -9.14
N ASN A 86 -11.05 -4.31 -9.59
CA ASN A 86 -11.09 -2.90 -9.17
C ASN A 86 -11.74 -1.99 -10.23
N ASN A 87 -12.44 -2.57 -11.22
CA ASN A 87 -13.18 -1.85 -12.26
C ASN A 87 -12.33 -0.81 -13.04
N LEU A 88 -11.04 -1.09 -13.20
CA LEU A 88 -10.06 -0.19 -13.82
C LEU A 88 -10.11 -0.29 -15.35
N THR A 89 -11.14 0.33 -15.92
CA THR A 89 -11.41 0.28 -17.36
C THR A 89 -10.67 1.35 -18.16
N ARG A 90 -10.30 2.47 -17.52
CA ARG A 90 -9.67 3.62 -18.19
C ARG A 90 -8.15 3.45 -18.23
N LYS A 91 -7.54 3.82 -19.36
CA LYS A 91 -6.08 3.70 -19.56
C LYS A 91 -5.23 4.42 -18.48
N PRO A 92 -5.54 5.66 -18.06
CA PRO A 92 -4.79 6.31 -16.98
C PRO A 92 -4.83 5.53 -15.67
N ASP A 93 -5.99 4.97 -15.31
CA ASP A 93 -6.16 4.20 -14.07
C ASP A 93 -5.39 2.88 -14.14
N GLN A 94 -5.42 2.21 -15.30
CA GLN A 94 -4.62 1.00 -15.53
C GLN A 94 -3.11 1.28 -15.48
N VAL A 95 -2.65 2.44 -15.97
CA VAL A 95 -1.24 2.84 -15.89
C VAL A 95 -0.83 3.08 -14.43
N LEU A 96 -1.68 3.73 -13.63
CA LEU A 96 -1.45 3.87 -12.18
C LEU A 96 -1.37 2.50 -11.49
N ALA A 97 -2.31 1.61 -11.79
CA ALA A 97 -2.31 0.26 -11.25
C ALA A 97 -1.07 -0.53 -11.66
N ALA A 98 -0.60 -0.39 -12.91
CA ALA A 98 0.62 -1.05 -13.38
C ALA A 98 1.86 -0.58 -12.59
N ILE A 99 2.00 0.73 -12.36
CA ILE A 99 3.09 1.26 -11.53
C ILE A 99 3.01 0.68 -10.12
N GLN A 100 1.84 0.75 -9.49
CA GLN A 100 1.64 0.23 -8.13
C GLN A 100 1.89 -1.27 -8.05
N TYR A 101 1.43 -2.05 -9.03
CA TYR A 101 1.61 -3.50 -9.09
C TYR A 101 3.10 -3.88 -9.21
N LEU A 102 3.84 -3.23 -10.10
CA LEU A 102 5.28 -3.49 -10.25
C LEU A 102 6.03 -3.21 -8.94
N ARG A 103 5.72 -2.11 -8.25
CA ARG A 103 6.38 -1.71 -7.00
C ARG A 103 5.99 -2.61 -5.83
N GLU A 104 4.69 -2.73 -5.60
CA GLU A 104 4.16 -3.33 -4.38
C GLU A 104 3.85 -4.80 -4.51
N VAL A 105 3.78 -5.37 -5.71
CA VAL A 105 3.52 -6.81 -5.89
C VAL A 105 4.77 -7.52 -6.40
N GLU A 106 5.38 -7.01 -7.47
CA GLU A 106 6.60 -7.62 -8.04
C GLU A 106 7.90 -7.14 -7.36
N GLY A 107 7.88 -6.04 -6.58
CA GLY A 107 9.10 -5.47 -6.01
C GLY A 107 10.07 -4.88 -7.04
N VAL A 108 9.57 -4.63 -8.26
CA VAL A 108 10.33 -4.02 -9.35
C VAL A 108 10.25 -2.52 -9.18
N HIS A 109 11.36 -1.89 -8.77
CA HIS A 109 11.45 -0.43 -8.58
C HIS A 109 11.95 0.32 -9.82
N ASP A 110 12.69 -0.37 -10.68
CA ASP A 110 13.17 0.15 -11.95
C ASP A 110 12.26 -0.35 -13.09
N SER A 111 11.25 0.46 -13.42
CA SER A 111 10.27 0.13 -14.46
C SER A 111 10.22 1.24 -15.52
N PRO A 112 11.13 1.24 -16.51
CA PRO A 112 10.98 2.09 -17.68
C PRO A 112 9.63 1.85 -18.38
N PRO A 113 9.18 2.77 -19.24
CA PRO A 113 7.95 2.61 -20.02
C PRO A 113 7.81 1.22 -20.68
N ARG A 114 8.89 0.65 -21.21
CA ARG A 114 8.83 -0.68 -21.83
C ARG A 114 8.42 -1.80 -20.85
N VAL A 115 8.83 -1.73 -19.58
CA VAL A 115 8.44 -2.73 -18.56
C VAL A 115 6.96 -2.62 -18.22
N LEU A 116 6.42 -1.39 -18.17
CA LEU A 116 4.98 -1.17 -18.02
C LEU A 116 4.24 -1.73 -19.24
N GLU A 117 4.74 -1.49 -20.44
CA GLU A 117 4.16 -1.98 -21.70
C GLU A 117 4.12 -3.50 -21.77
N ASP A 118 5.23 -4.16 -21.44
CA ASP A 118 5.35 -5.62 -21.39
C ASP A 118 4.32 -6.22 -20.41
N LEU A 119 4.03 -5.56 -19.27
CA LEU A 119 3.00 -6.02 -18.32
C LEU A 119 1.58 -6.00 -18.93
N PHE A 120 1.25 -5.00 -19.76
CA PHE A 120 -0.03 -4.98 -20.47
C PHE A 120 -0.12 -6.12 -21.49
N ILE A 121 0.97 -6.38 -22.22
CA ILE A 121 1.05 -7.46 -23.20
C ILE A 121 0.88 -8.81 -22.49
N ASP A 122 1.62 -9.04 -21.41
CA ASP A 122 1.51 -10.24 -20.58
C ASP A 122 0.08 -10.44 -20.08
N ALA A 123 -0.63 -9.35 -19.75
CA ALA A 123 -2.02 -9.39 -19.29
C ALA A 123 -3.08 -9.57 -20.40
N GLY A 124 -2.66 -9.70 -21.67
CA GLY A 124 -3.58 -9.74 -22.81
C GLY A 124 -4.37 -8.44 -23.00
N MET A 125 -3.87 -7.33 -22.44
CA MET A 125 -4.51 -6.01 -22.48
C MET A 125 -3.87 -5.14 -23.56
N ALA A 126 -4.67 -4.36 -24.28
CA ALA A 126 -4.14 -3.42 -25.26
C ALA A 126 -3.20 -2.40 -24.57
N PRO A 127 -1.93 -2.24 -24.98
CA PRO A 127 -1.02 -1.32 -24.30
C PRO A 127 -1.42 0.16 -24.43
N PRO A 128 -0.92 1.06 -23.57
CA PRO A 128 -1.29 2.49 -23.60
C PRO A 128 -0.77 3.25 -24.82
N GLY A 129 0.19 2.69 -25.56
CA GLY A 129 0.93 3.40 -26.60
C GLY A 129 1.91 4.40 -26.00
N ASN A 130 1.60 5.71 -26.06
CA ASN A 130 2.52 6.74 -25.57
C ASN A 130 2.55 6.85 -24.04
N LEU A 131 3.25 5.92 -23.38
CA LEU A 131 3.39 5.86 -21.94
C LEU A 131 4.03 7.13 -21.34
N SER A 132 5.00 7.74 -22.01
CA SER A 132 5.60 9.00 -21.55
C SER A 132 4.56 10.12 -21.40
N LEU A 133 3.59 10.21 -22.31
CA LEU A 133 2.48 11.16 -22.22
C LEU A 133 1.56 10.85 -21.03
N TYR A 134 1.23 9.58 -20.80
CA TYR A 134 0.42 9.18 -19.65
C TYR A 134 1.12 9.53 -18.33
N LEU A 135 2.41 9.20 -18.20
CA LEU A 135 3.19 9.50 -17.00
C LEU A 135 3.26 11.02 -16.75
N ASN A 136 3.47 11.82 -17.79
CA ASN A 136 3.45 13.28 -17.66
C ASN A 136 2.10 13.80 -17.15
N ARG A 137 0.99 13.35 -17.75
CA ARG A 137 -0.36 13.75 -17.32
C ARG A 137 -0.71 13.30 -15.91
N LEU A 138 -0.32 12.08 -15.52
CA LEU A 138 -0.53 11.58 -14.17
C LEU A 138 0.26 12.39 -13.14
N ARG A 139 1.49 12.80 -13.49
CA ARG A 139 2.32 13.66 -12.66
C ARG A 139 1.75 15.08 -12.54
N GLU A 140 1.27 15.66 -13.64
CA GLU A 140 0.61 16.97 -13.63
C GLU A 140 -0.65 16.99 -12.74
N ARG A 141 -1.30 15.84 -12.58
CA ARG A 141 -2.43 15.63 -11.66
C ARG A 141 -2.01 15.25 -10.23
N HIS A 142 -0.71 15.25 -9.93
CA HIS A 142 -0.16 14.85 -8.64
C HIS A 142 -0.49 13.41 -8.23
N PHE A 143 -0.76 12.50 -9.17
CA PHE A 143 -1.02 11.09 -8.87
C PHE A 143 0.24 10.24 -8.80
N ILE A 144 1.31 10.69 -9.46
CA ILE A 144 2.62 10.07 -9.38
C ILE A 144 3.68 11.14 -9.16
N GLU A 145 4.79 10.70 -8.58
CA GLU A 145 6.00 11.49 -8.45
C GLU A 145 7.23 10.66 -8.84
N TYR A 146 8.36 11.36 -8.98
CA TYR A 146 9.64 10.74 -9.27
C TYR A 146 10.55 10.92 -8.05
N PRO A 147 10.89 9.83 -7.33
CA PRO A 147 11.76 9.88 -6.18
C PRO A 147 13.18 10.16 -6.66
N GLY A 148 13.64 11.42 -6.53
CA GLY A 148 15.01 11.83 -6.82
C GLY A 148 15.20 12.73 -8.05
N SER A 149 16.31 13.48 -8.04
CA SER A 149 16.68 14.53 -9.01
C SER A 149 17.29 14.00 -10.32
N GLU A 150 17.17 12.71 -10.63
CA GLU A 150 17.88 12.05 -11.74
C GLU A 150 17.30 12.40 -13.13
N GLY A 151 17.54 13.63 -13.60
CA GLY A 151 17.63 14.02 -15.01
C GLY A 151 16.62 13.36 -15.97
N ASN A 152 17.12 12.77 -17.06
CA ASN A 152 16.30 12.14 -18.12
C ASN A 152 15.76 10.73 -17.78
N ARG A 153 15.98 10.21 -16.56
CA ARG A 153 15.58 8.84 -16.16
C ARG A 153 14.35 8.80 -15.24
N LYS A 154 13.74 9.96 -15.01
CA LYS A 154 12.57 10.17 -14.15
C LYS A 154 11.46 9.12 -14.29
N ASN A 155 11.09 8.77 -15.52
CA ASN A 155 9.97 7.84 -15.78
C ASN A 155 10.18 6.42 -15.24
N ARG A 156 11.43 5.98 -15.06
CA ARG A 156 11.76 4.61 -14.62
C ARG A 156 11.32 4.34 -13.19
N TYR A 157 11.38 5.36 -12.35
CA TYR A 157 11.19 5.25 -10.92
C TYR A 157 9.88 5.87 -10.47
N ALA A 158 8.91 6.07 -11.38
CA ALA A 158 7.59 6.57 -11.03
C ALA A 158 7.01 5.81 -9.82
N VAL A 159 6.52 6.54 -8.83
CA VAL A 159 5.78 6.00 -7.68
C VAL A 159 4.48 6.75 -7.50
N LEU A 160 3.47 6.09 -6.95
CA LEU A 160 2.21 6.75 -6.64
C LEU A 160 2.37 7.64 -5.41
N THR A 161 1.76 8.82 -5.49
CA THR A 161 1.53 9.69 -4.34
C THR A 161 0.35 9.16 -3.51
N THR A 162 0.10 9.79 -2.35
CA THR A 162 -1.09 9.53 -1.54
C THR A 162 -2.38 9.79 -2.34
N GLU A 163 -2.41 10.84 -3.15
CA GLU A 163 -3.52 11.21 -4.01
C GLU A 163 -3.76 10.17 -5.10
N GLY A 164 -2.70 9.67 -5.73
CA GLY A 164 -2.81 8.63 -6.76
C GLY A 164 -3.36 7.31 -6.23
N ARG A 165 -2.94 6.92 -5.02
CA ARG A 165 -3.49 5.75 -4.32
C ARG A 165 -4.96 5.95 -3.97
N SER A 166 -5.30 7.10 -3.38
CA SER A 166 -6.68 7.44 -3.03
C SER A 166 -7.60 7.47 -4.25
N HIS A 167 -7.10 7.92 -5.41
CA HIS A 167 -7.83 7.88 -6.67
C HIS A 167 -8.15 6.44 -7.10
N LEU A 168 -7.20 5.52 -7.02
CA LEU A 168 -7.45 4.09 -7.31
C LEU A 168 -8.45 3.47 -6.32
N ASP A 169 -8.32 3.78 -5.03
CA ASP A 169 -9.22 3.28 -3.98
C ASP A 169 -10.67 3.77 -4.15
N ASN A 170 -10.86 4.97 -4.68
CA ASN A 170 -12.20 5.46 -5.01
C ASN A 170 -12.78 4.74 -6.23
N ARG A 171 -11.96 4.49 -7.25
CA ARG A 171 -12.38 3.81 -8.48
C ARG A 171 -12.75 2.35 -8.27
N SER A 172 -12.13 1.66 -7.30
CA SER A 172 -12.47 0.28 -6.96
C SER A 172 -13.82 0.12 -6.27
N ARG A 173 -14.43 1.22 -5.81
CA ARG A 173 -15.74 1.26 -5.13
C ARG A 173 -16.89 1.67 -6.06
N GLU A 174 -16.59 2.04 -7.31
CA GLU A 174 -17.54 2.44 -8.35
C GLU A 174 -17.93 1.25 -9.25
#